data_AF-A0A0E0KHK9-F1
#
_entry.id   AF-A0A0E0KHK9-F1
#
_cell.length_a   1.000
_cell.length_b   1.000
_cell.length_c   1.000
_cell.angle_alpha   90.00
_cell.angle_beta   90.00
_cell.angle_gamma   90.00
#
_symmetry.space_group_name_H-M   'P 1'
#
loop_
_entity.id
_entity.type
_entity.pdbx_description
1 polymer ?
#
loop_
_entity_poly.entity_id
_entity_poly.type
_entity_poly.pdbx_seq_one_letter_code
_entity_poly.pdbx_strand_id
1 'polypeptide(L)'
;MQTLSLSLCLRLLAAIFLYFLLDLGGYRSDVLSLAAVALQGHDLSLAGFANRTHHWHVFRGREGLIPAAASVLPFGDTYRDLIGGIGNLPGVPLGRASMVSAARVLSSYDPAASAAAAGEDDDKVEELGRALAAVTVMISEAARVKPINETVASGWWGEARVAAEHLPYIEHWDTMSFELLRFKRTGAWDESFTELLRKNAGIRGAEEAGAVAGVLIDRDLEELQLAHGI
;
A
#
# COMPACT_ATOMS: atom_id res chain seq x y z
N MET A 1 -17.42 -26.66 -5.31
CA MET A 1 -16.25 -25.98 -4.71
C MET A 1 -16.52 -24.49 -4.81
N GLN A 2 -16.88 -23.85 -3.69
CA GLN A 2 -17.42 -22.49 -3.68
C GLN A 2 -16.34 -21.48 -4.08
N THR A 3 -16.54 -20.87 -5.23
CA THR A 3 -15.93 -19.59 -5.60
C THR A 3 -16.38 -18.55 -4.59
N LEU A 4 -15.54 -18.28 -3.59
CA LEU A 4 -15.68 -17.08 -2.78
C LEU A 4 -15.53 -15.88 -3.73
N SER A 5 -16.68 -15.32 -4.13
CA SER A 5 -16.77 -14.15 -5.01
C SER A 5 -15.85 -13.04 -4.48
N LEU A 6 -15.06 -12.42 -5.36
CA LEU A 6 -14.27 -11.21 -5.05
C LEU A 6 -15.09 -10.15 -4.28
N SER A 7 -16.42 -10.15 -4.44
CA SER A 7 -17.34 -9.27 -3.70
C SER A 7 -17.33 -9.51 -2.18
N LEU A 8 -17.11 -10.74 -1.71
CA LEU A 8 -17.05 -11.05 -0.28
C LEU A 8 -15.70 -10.65 0.34
N CYS A 9 -14.60 -10.79 -0.40
CA CYS A 9 -13.26 -10.36 0.04
C CYS A 9 -13.17 -8.82 0.10
N LEU A 10 -13.74 -8.13 -0.90
CA LEU A 10 -13.85 -6.67 -0.92
C LEU A 10 -14.79 -6.16 0.19
N ARG A 11 -15.87 -6.89 0.51
CA ARG A 11 -16.75 -6.58 1.66
C ARG A 11 -16.06 -6.84 3.00
N LEU A 12 -15.14 -7.82 3.10
CA LEU A 12 -14.41 -8.10 4.32
C LEU A 12 -13.29 -7.07 4.56
N LEU A 13 -12.56 -6.66 3.52
CA LEU A 13 -11.56 -5.58 3.60
C LEU A 13 -12.21 -4.20 3.81
N ALA A 14 -13.34 -3.93 3.15
CA ALA A 14 -14.14 -2.74 3.42
C ALA A 14 -14.79 -2.77 4.80
N ALA A 15 -15.21 -3.94 5.32
CA ALA A 15 -15.71 -4.08 6.69
C ALA A 15 -14.60 -3.93 7.73
N ILE A 16 -13.37 -4.37 7.44
CA ILE A 16 -12.20 -4.13 8.28
C ILE A 16 -11.85 -2.65 8.27
N PHE A 17 -11.87 -1.97 7.12
CA PHE A 17 -11.66 -0.52 7.02
C PHE A 17 -12.78 0.29 7.69
N LEU A 18 -14.04 -0.16 7.59
CA LEU A 18 -15.19 0.43 8.27
C LEU A 18 -15.09 0.23 9.79
N TYR A 19 -14.67 -0.95 10.27
CA TYR A 19 -14.39 -1.19 11.69
C TYR A 19 -13.19 -0.38 12.18
N PHE A 20 -12.16 -0.19 11.35
CA PHE A 20 -10.97 0.60 11.67
C PHE A 20 -11.28 2.10 11.81
N LEU A 21 -12.14 2.63 10.94
CA LEU A 21 -12.71 3.99 11.05
C LEU A 21 -13.64 4.12 12.27
N LEU A 22 -14.44 3.09 12.57
CA LEU A 22 -15.34 3.06 13.73
C LEU A 22 -14.58 2.96 15.07
N ASP A 23 -13.43 2.28 15.12
CA ASP A 23 -12.62 2.10 16.35
C ASP A 23 -11.63 3.27 16.58
N LEU A 24 -11.25 3.98 15.52
CA LEU A 24 -10.58 5.29 15.64
C LEU A 24 -11.52 6.38 16.19
N GLY A 25 -12.83 6.21 15.99
CA GLY A 25 -13.86 7.17 16.34
C GLY A 25 -14.85 6.62 17.37
N GLY A 26 -14.45 6.63 18.64
CA GLY A 26 -15.40 6.54 19.75
C GLY A 26 -16.43 7.67 19.65
N TYR A 27 -17.57 7.36 19.02
CA TYR A 27 -18.85 8.06 19.04
C TYR A 27 -18.80 9.60 19.13
N ARG A 28 -18.75 10.27 17.97
CA ARG A 28 -19.34 11.60 17.78
C ARG A 28 -19.48 11.91 16.27
N SER A 29 -20.67 12.34 15.84
CA SER A 29 -21.06 12.49 14.43
C SER A 29 -20.36 13.66 13.70
N ASP A 30 -19.32 14.20 14.29
CA ASP A 30 -18.43 15.27 13.86
C ASP A 30 -17.15 14.73 13.18
N VAL A 31 -16.98 13.40 13.10
CA VAL A 31 -15.81 12.71 12.49
C VAL A 31 -16.01 12.39 10.98
N LEU A 32 -17.08 12.87 10.36
CA LEU A 32 -17.26 12.80 8.90
C LEU A 32 -16.25 13.65 8.09
N SER A 33 -15.26 14.26 8.75
CA SER A 33 -14.20 15.08 8.13
C SER A 33 -12.85 14.35 7.97
N LEU A 34 -12.85 13.02 7.83
CA LEU A 34 -11.63 12.25 7.58
C LEU A 34 -11.44 12.00 6.08
N ALA A 35 -10.17 11.92 5.67
CA ALA A 35 -9.83 11.56 4.30
C ALA A 35 -10.28 10.13 3.96
N ALA A 36 -10.75 9.92 2.74
CA ALA A 36 -11.02 8.60 2.20
C ALA A 36 -9.88 8.17 1.28
N VAL A 37 -9.54 6.89 1.24
CA VAL A 37 -8.50 6.36 0.34
C VAL A 37 -9.13 5.43 -0.70
N ALA A 38 -8.64 5.50 -1.93
CA ALA A 38 -9.03 4.59 -3.01
C ALA A 38 -7.96 3.53 -3.20
N LEU A 39 -8.34 2.26 -3.11
CA LEU A 39 -7.46 1.13 -3.39
C LEU A 39 -7.89 0.45 -4.68
N GLN A 40 -6.93 0.00 -5.47
CA GLN A 40 -7.20 -0.86 -6.61
C GLN A 40 -7.64 -2.25 -6.15
N GLY A 41 -8.73 -2.76 -6.70
CA GLY A 41 -9.32 -4.03 -6.26
C GLY A 41 -8.48 -5.27 -6.58
N HIS A 42 -7.54 -5.19 -7.54
CA HIS A 42 -6.77 -6.35 -7.99
C HIS A 42 -5.43 -6.52 -7.27
N ASP A 43 -4.76 -5.43 -6.89
CA ASP A 43 -3.45 -5.47 -6.22
C ASP A 43 -3.41 -4.72 -4.88
N LEU A 44 -4.52 -4.11 -4.45
CA LEU A 44 -4.62 -3.27 -3.24
C LEU A 44 -3.74 -2.02 -3.26
N SER A 45 -3.22 -1.59 -4.41
CA SER A 45 -2.40 -0.39 -4.50
C SER A 45 -3.23 0.88 -4.28
N LEU A 46 -2.63 1.88 -3.64
CA LEU A 46 -3.29 3.16 -3.39
C LEU A 46 -3.40 3.95 -4.71
N ALA A 47 -4.62 4.21 -5.17
CA ALA A 47 -4.87 4.99 -6.38
C ALA A 47 -4.91 6.51 -6.10
N GLY A 48 -5.33 6.89 -4.90
CA GLY A 48 -5.48 8.28 -4.50
C GLY A 48 -6.30 8.42 -3.22
N PHE A 49 -6.69 9.64 -2.90
CA PHE A 49 -7.48 9.95 -1.70
C PHE A 49 -8.44 11.11 -1.93
N ALA A 50 -9.51 11.17 -1.15
CA ALA A 50 -10.38 12.34 -1.05
C ALA A 50 -10.07 13.09 0.24
N ASN A 51 -9.90 14.40 0.15
CA ASN A 51 -9.71 15.26 1.33
C ASN A 51 -11.07 15.53 2.03
N ARG A 52 -11.06 16.36 3.08
CA ARG A 52 -12.29 16.71 3.84
C ARG A 52 -13.38 17.42 3.03
N THR A 53 -13.04 17.98 1.88
CA THR A 53 -14.02 18.61 0.98
C THR A 53 -14.60 17.62 -0.02
N HIS A 54 -14.29 16.33 0.13
CA HIS A 54 -14.62 15.26 -0.80
C HIS A 54 -14.03 15.45 -2.21
N HIS A 55 -13.00 16.30 -2.33
CA HIS A 55 -12.27 16.47 -3.59
C HIS A 55 -11.21 15.38 -3.72
N TRP A 56 -11.20 14.70 -4.86
CA TRP A 56 -10.31 13.59 -5.11
C TRP A 56 -8.95 14.07 -5.64
N HIS A 57 -7.91 13.45 -5.11
CA HIS A 57 -6.52 13.61 -5.53
C HIS A 57 -6.00 12.25 -5.98
N VAL A 58 -5.42 12.20 -7.17
CA VAL A 58 -5.01 10.94 -7.82
C VAL A 58 -3.52 10.98 -8.15
N PHE A 59 -2.84 9.85 -8.02
CA PHE A 59 -1.45 9.75 -8.45
C PHE A 59 -1.33 9.91 -9.96
N ARG A 60 -0.19 10.45 -10.42
CA ARG A 60 0.14 10.55 -11.83
C ARG A 60 0.07 9.16 -12.49
N GLY A 61 -0.60 9.04 -13.63
CA GLY A 61 -0.78 7.78 -14.35
C GLY A 61 -1.95 6.91 -13.85
N ARG A 62 -2.73 7.41 -12.88
CA ARG A 62 -3.89 6.72 -12.30
C ARG A 62 -5.22 7.45 -12.52
N GLU A 63 -5.24 8.44 -13.41
CA GLU A 63 -6.36 9.37 -13.62
C GLU A 63 -7.65 8.67 -14.04
N GLY A 64 -7.56 7.51 -14.71
CA GLY A 64 -8.72 6.71 -15.12
C GLY A 64 -9.36 5.87 -14.01
N LEU A 65 -8.77 5.81 -12.82
CA LEU A 65 -9.23 4.94 -11.72
C LEU A 65 -10.18 5.63 -10.73
N ILE A 66 -10.27 6.96 -10.80
CA ILE A 66 -11.00 7.83 -9.87
C ILE A 66 -11.92 8.76 -10.70
N PRO A 67 -13.02 9.31 -10.15
CA PRO A 67 -13.90 10.22 -10.90
C PRO A 67 -13.16 11.33 -11.65
N ALA A 68 -13.68 11.70 -12.83
CA ALA A 68 -13.04 12.62 -13.79
C ALA A 68 -12.73 14.04 -13.27
N ALA A 69 -13.28 14.43 -12.12
CA ALA A 69 -13.01 15.72 -11.48
C ALA A 69 -11.80 15.71 -10.53
N ALA A 70 -11.01 14.63 -10.48
CA ALA A 70 -9.86 14.52 -9.61
C ALA A 70 -8.68 15.43 -10.03
N SER A 71 -7.95 15.95 -9.04
CA SER A 71 -6.69 16.66 -9.26
C SER A 71 -5.52 15.68 -9.25
N VAL A 72 -4.59 15.85 -10.19
CA VAL A 72 -3.40 15.00 -10.28
C VAL A 72 -2.33 15.50 -9.31
N LEU A 73 -1.80 14.59 -8.50
CA LEU A 73 -0.69 14.87 -7.59
C LEU A 73 0.60 15.16 -8.38
N PRO A 74 1.50 16.01 -7.84
CA PRO A 74 2.74 16.37 -8.53
C PRO A 74 3.77 15.23 -8.58
N PHE A 75 3.49 14.10 -7.94
CA PHE A 75 4.36 12.92 -7.84
C PHE A 75 3.59 11.61 -8.10
N GLY A 76 4.34 10.53 -8.38
CA GLY A 76 3.81 9.19 -8.58
C GLY A 76 3.53 8.43 -7.29
N ASP A 77 3.10 7.19 -7.40
CA ASP A 77 2.73 6.33 -6.26
C ASP A 77 3.87 5.42 -5.78
N THR A 78 5.06 5.55 -6.35
CA THR A 78 6.21 4.71 -5.98
C THR A 78 6.87 5.21 -4.70
N TYR A 79 7.53 4.33 -3.93
CA TYR A 79 8.32 4.78 -2.77
C TYR A 79 9.44 5.75 -3.15
N ARG A 80 9.94 5.71 -4.41
CA ARG A 80 10.89 6.69 -4.93
C ARG A 80 10.28 8.08 -4.99
N ASP A 81 9.04 8.19 -5.45
CA ASP A 81 8.31 9.45 -5.54
C ASP A 81 7.82 9.95 -4.18
N LEU A 82 7.39 9.04 -3.29
CA LEU A 82 6.80 9.39 -1.99
C LEU A 82 7.84 9.77 -0.93
N ILE A 83 8.94 9.03 -0.85
CA ILE A 83 9.91 9.15 0.24
C ILE A 83 11.37 9.04 -0.25
N GLY A 84 11.63 9.20 -1.54
CA GLY A 84 12.97 9.11 -2.12
C GLY A 84 13.52 7.68 -2.30
N GLY A 85 12.74 6.65 -1.98
CA GLY A 85 13.07 5.25 -2.25
C GLY A 85 12.63 4.29 -1.14
N ILE A 86 12.50 3.00 -1.48
CA ILE A 86 12.11 1.96 -0.53
C ILE A 86 13.10 1.82 0.65
N GLY A 87 14.37 2.17 0.44
CA GLY A 87 15.39 2.19 1.51
C GLY A 87 15.10 3.18 2.65
N ASN A 88 14.23 4.17 2.43
CA ASN A 88 13.80 5.12 3.46
C ASN A 88 12.58 4.66 4.25
N LEU A 89 11.96 3.53 3.85
CA LEU A 89 10.77 2.98 4.50
C LEU A 89 10.97 2.62 5.98
N PRO A 90 12.15 2.11 6.43
CA PRO A 90 12.41 1.92 7.86
C PRO A 90 12.35 3.22 8.68
N GLY A 91 12.49 4.38 8.05
CA GLY A 91 12.34 5.69 8.70
C GLY A 91 10.88 6.14 8.89
N VAL A 92 9.91 5.48 8.24
CA VAL A 92 8.49 5.87 8.30
C VAL A 92 7.85 5.30 9.57
N PRO A 93 7.33 6.16 10.47
CA PRO A 93 6.68 5.69 11.69
C PRO A 93 5.31 5.10 11.38
N LEU A 94 5.03 3.93 11.95
CA LEU A 94 3.77 3.19 11.82
C LEU A 94 3.06 3.10 13.18
N GLY A 95 1.78 2.77 13.15
CA GLY A 95 0.93 2.63 14.33
C GLY A 95 -0.22 3.62 14.34
N ARG A 96 -1.06 3.56 15.38
CA ARG A 96 -2.31 4.33 15.47
C ARG A 96 -2.07 5.84 15.42
N ALA A 97 -1.07 6.34 16.14
CA ALA A 97 -0.75 7.77 16.16
C ALA A 97 -0.32 8.27 14.77
N SER A 98 0.53 7.52 14.08
CA SER A 98 0.97 7.82 12.71
C SER A 98 -0.17 7.77 11.71
N MET A 99 -1.07 6.79 11.81
CA MET A 99 -2.26 6.71 10.95
C MET A 99 -3.20 7.91 11.16
N VAL A 100 -3.43 8.32 12.41
CA VAL A 100 -4.22 9.51 12.72
C VAL A 100 -3.55 10.78 12.18
N SER A 101 -2.23 10.89 12.30
CA SER A 101 -1.47 12.02 11.74
C SER A 101 -1.58 12.05 10.22
N ALA A 102 -1.36 10.92 9.55
CA ALA A 102 -1.50 10.80 8.10
C ALA A 102 -2.92 11.16 7.63
N ALA A 103 -3.95 10.66 8.31
CA ALA A 103 -5.34 10.98 7.99
C ALA A 103 -5.64 12.49 8.10
N ARG A 104 -5.00 13.19 9.05
CA ARG A 104 -5.11 14.66 9.17
C ARG A 104 -4.43 15.36 7.99
N VAL A 105 -3.22 14.96 7.62
CA VAL A 105 -2.48 15.50 6.47
C VAL A 105 -3.30 15.36 5.18
N LEU A 106 -3.83 14.15 4.92
CA LEU A 106 -4.69 13.88 3.77
C LEU A 106 -6.00 14.69 3.84
N SER A 107 -6.59 14.82 5.01
CA SER A 107 -7.86 15.54 5.22
C SER A 107 -7.70 17.04 4.95
N SER A 108 -6.58 17.64 5.38
CA SER A 108 -6.30 19.06 5.22
C SER A 108 -5.65 19.45 3.89
N TYR A 109 -5.30 18.49 3.04
CA TYR A 109 -4.59 18.77 1.80
C TYR A 109 -5.38 19.70 0.88
N ASP A 110 -4.73 20.81 0.49
CA ASP A 110 -5.25 21.82 -0.42
C ASP A 110 -4.17 22.18 -1.46
N PRO A 111 -4.38 21.83 -2.74
CA PRO A 111 -3.39 22.08 -3.79
C PRO A 111 -3.17 23.57 -4.07
N ALA A 112 -4.13 24.45 -3.79
CA ALA A 112 -3.97 25.89 -4.00
C ALA A 112 -3.03 26.50 -2.95
N ALA A 113 -3.13 26.02 -1.70
CA ALA A 113 -2.23 26.41 -0.63
C ALA A 113 -0.80 25.90 -0.84
N SER A 114 -0.63 24.78 -1.56
CA SER A 114 0.66 24.21 -1.96
C SER A 114 1.23 24.76 -3.28
N ALA A 115 0.48 25.59 -4.00
CA ALA A 115 0.95 26.28 -5.20
C ALA A 115 1.30 27.75 -4.92
N ALA A 116 0.66 28.35 -3.91
CA ALA A 116 0.83 29.76 -3.56
C ALA A 116 2.10 30.05 -2.72
N ALA A 117 2.70 29.04 -2.07
CA ALA A 117 3.89 29.20 -1.23
C ALA A 117 5.16 28.64 -1.90
N ALA A 118 5.28 28.83 -3.23
CA ALA A 118 6.43 28.45 -4.04
C ALA A 118 7.74 29.05 -3.48
N GLY A 119 8.41 28.26 -2.62
CA GLY A 119 9.57 28.64 -1.82
C GLY A 119 9.65 27.88 -0.48
N GLU A 120 8.52 27.56 0.14
CA GLU A 120 8.38 26.81 1.42
C GLU A 120 7.57 25.49 1.29
N ASP A 121 7.03 25.18 0.11
CA ASP A 121 6.11 24.05 -0.10
C ASP A 121 6.78 22.66 -0.26
N ASP A 122 8.11 22.56 -0.25
CA ASP A 122 8.82 21.26 -0.28
C ASP A 122 8.48 20.44 0.98
N ASP A 123 8.41 21.09 2.15
CA ASP A 123 8.11 20.43 3.42
C ASP A 123 6.69 19.81 3.45
N LYS A 124 5.70 20.47 2.83
CA LYS A 124 4.32 19.96 2.78
C LYS A 124 4.16 18.82 1.77
N VAL A 125 4.85 18.90 0.64
CA VAL A 125 4.89 17.81 -0.35
C VAL A 125 5.58 16.60 0.24
N GLU A 126 6.67 16.79 0.96
CA GLU A 126 7.34 15.72 1.72
C GLU A 126 6.46 15.15 2.84
N GLU A 127 5.76 15.99 3.60
CA GLU A 127 4.84 15.54 4.65
C GLU A 127 3.70 14.70 4.06
N LEU A 128 3.14 15.14 2.93
CA LEU A 128 2.14 14.38 2.19
C LEU A 128 2.70 13.05 1.68
N GLY A 129 3.91 13.04 1.12
CA GLY A 129 4.60 11.84 0.65
C GLY A 129 4.83 10.83 1.78
N ARG A 130 5.30 11.29 2.94
CA ARG A 130 5.47 10.47 4.16
C ARG A 130 4.12 9.93 4.68
N ALA A 131 3.07 10.75 4.69
CA ALA A 131 1.73 10.33 5.10
C ALA A 131 1.16 9.25 4.17
N LEU A 132 1.29 9.44 2.85
CA LEU A 132 0.85 8.46 1.86
C LEU A 132 1.66 7.16 1.95
N ALA A 133 2.98 7.23 2.16
CA ALA A 133 3.80 6.05 2.38
C ALA A 133 3.36 5.26 3.63
N ALA A 134 3.10 5.95 4.75
CA ALA A 134 2.62 5.31 5.97
C ALA A 134 1.26 4.61 5.76
N VAL A 135 0.34 5.26 5.04
CA VAL A 135 -0.97 4.69 4.68
C VAL A 135 -0.83 3.47 3.78
N THR A 136 0.02 3.55 2.74
CA THR A 136 0.30 2.42 1.84
C THR A 136 0.86 1.22 2.61
N VAL A 137 1.81 1.44 3.53
CA VAL A 137 2.36 0.35 4.35
C VAL A 137 1.32 -0.28 5.25
N MET A 138 0.58 0.53 6.00
CA MET A 138 -0.37 0.03 7.01
C MET A 138 -1.62 -0.62 6.40
N ILE A 139 -1.93 -0.34 5.14
CA ILE A 139 -3.09 -0.90 4.44
C ILE A 139 -2.66 -1.93 3.40
N SER A 140 -1.98 -1.48 2.35
CA SER A 140 -1.63 -2.30 1.19
C SER A 140 -0.56 -3.33 1.55
N GLU A 141 0.60 -2.88 2.07
CA GLU A 141 1.71 -3.80 2.33
C GLU A 141 1.40 -4.75 3.49
N ALA A 142 0.70 -4.27 4.52
CA ALA A 142 0.22 -5.12 5.61
C ALA A 142 -0.80 -6.18 5.14
N ALA A 143 -1.53 -5.97 4.04
CA ALA A 143 -2.40 -7.00 3.46
C ALA A 143 -1.61 -7.99 2.58
N ARG A 144 -0.58 -7.50 1.87
CA ARG A 144 0.22 -8.24 0.90
C ARG A 144 1.31 -9.11 1.55
N VAL A 145 1.91 -8.63 2.64
CA VAL A 145 3.12 -9.20 3.25
C VAL A 145 2.88 -9.42 4.75
N LYS A 146 2.87 -10.69 5.17
CA LYS A 146 2.59 -11.10 6.56
C LYS A 146 3.57 -10.51 7.59
N PRO A 147 4.91 -10.52 7.38
CA PRO A 147 5.83 -9.84 8.29
C PRO A 147 5.52 -8.35 8.50
N ILE A 148 5.02 -7.65 7.47
CA ILE A 148 4.61 -6.25 7.60
C ILE A 148 3.30 -6.15 8.39
N ASN A 149 2.34 -7.06 8.16
CA ASN A 149 1.12 -7.15 8.96
C ASN A 149 1.44 -7.29 10.45
N GLU A 150 2.32 -8.23 10.80
CA GLU A 150 2.73 -8.51 12.17
C GLU A 150 3.42 -7.31 12.82
N THR A 151 4.27 -6.62 12.06
CA THR A 151 4.92 -5.38 12.50
C THR A 151 3.88 -4.29 12.83
N VAL A 152 2.90 -4.07 11.94
CA VAL A 152 1.85 -3.07 12.15
C VAL A 152 0.92 -3.46 13.29
N ALA A 153 0.52 -4.74 13.38
CA ALA A 153 -0.40 -5.24 14.39
C ALA A 153 0.21 -5.20 15.80
N SER A 154 1.46 -5.65 15.95
CA SER A 154 2.16 -5.64 17.24
C SER A 154 2.47 -4.22 17.72
N GLY A 155 2.82 -3.31 16.80
CA GLY A 155 3.10 -1.92 17.09
C GLY A 155 1.89 -0.98 17.08
N TRP A 156 0.67 -1.50 16.90
CA TRP A 156 -0.50 -0.65 16.63
C TRP A 156 -0.75 0.42 17.69
N TRP A 157 -0.63 0.06 18.97
CA TRP A 157 -0.83 0.98 20.09
C TRP A 157 0.42 1.81 20.45
N GLY A 158 1.56 1.48 19.84
CA GLY A 158 2.84 2.17 20.04
C GLY A 158 3.37 2.75 18.74
N GLU A 159 4.69 2.74 18.61
CA GLU A 159 5.39 3.08 17.37
C GLU A 159 6.02 1.80 16.79
N ALA A 160 5.79 1.57 15.50
CA ALA A 160 6.42 0.51 14.73
C ALA A 160 7.17 1.09 13.52
N ARG A 161 8.11 0.31 12.98
CA ARG A 161 8.86 0.62 11.76
C ARG A 161 9.08 -0.66 10.98
N VAL A 162 9.07 -0.57 9.64
CA VAL A 162 9.44 -1.70 8.79
C VAL A 162 10.91 -2.04 9.00
N ALA A 163 11.22 -3.31 9.26
CA ALA A 163 12.60 -3.77 9.31
C ALA A 163 13.22 -3.76 7.90
N ALA A 164 14.48 -3.36 7.78
CA ALA A 164 15.18 -3.29 6.48
C ALA A 164 15.23 -4.65 5.76
N GLU A 165 15.24 -5.74 6.51
CA GLU A 165 15.19 -7.12 5.99
C GLU A 165 13.86 -7.48 5.32
N HIS A 166 12.77 -6.76 5.59
CA HIS A 166 11.46 -7.00 4.98
C HIS A 166 11.26 -6.24 3.66
N LEU A 167 12.15 -5.30 3.30
CA LEU A 167 12.00 -4.49 2.08
C LEU A 167 11.97 -5.34 0.81
N PRO A 168 12.82 -6.38 0.65
CA PRO A 168 12.73 -7.24 -0.52
C PRO A 168 11.40 -7.99 -0.67
N TYR A 169 10.69 -8.25 0.43
CA TYR A 169 9.37 -8.88 0.39
C TYR A 169 8.31 -7.96 -0.22
N ILE A 170 8.41 -6.66 0.04
CA ILE A 170 7.55 -5.64 -0.57
C ILE A 170 7.89 -5.50 -2.06
N GLU A 171 9.18 -5.40 -2.37
CA GLU A 171 9.65 -5.21 -3.76
C GLU A 171 9.32 -6.38 -4.68
N HIS A 172 9.31 -7.62 -4.16
CA HIS A 172 9.10 -8.83 -4.95
C HIS A 172 7.76 -9.54 -4.64
N TRP A 173 6.80 -8.84 -4.05
CA TRP A 173 5.50 -9.42 -3.70
C TRP A 173 4.74 -9.97 -4.92
N ASP A 174 4.81 -9.29 -6.06
CA ASP A 174 4.19 -9.70 -7.33
C ASP A 174 4.77 -11.01 -7.86
N THR A 175 6.09 -11.12 -7.81
CA THR A 175 6.92 -12.23 -8.27
C THR A 175 6.71 -13.44 -7.38
N MET A 176 6.67 -13.22 -6.07
CA MET A 176 6.33 -14.22 -5.08
C MET A 176 4.89 -14.73 -5.27
N SER A 177 3.95 -13.84 -5.59
CA SER A 177 2.56 -14.22 -5.87
C SER A 177 2.47 -15.13 -7.09
N PHE A 178 3.16 -14.77 -8.18
CA PHE A 178 3.22 -15.57 -9.40
C PHE A 178 3.76 -16.98 -9.15
N GLU A 179 4.93 -17.10 -8.49
CA GLU A 179 5.52 -18.41 -8.23
C GLU A 179 4.67 -19.26 -7.29
N LEU A 180 4.01 -18.65 -6.30
CA LEU A 180 3.08 -19.38 -5.42
C LEU A 180 1.85 -19.90 -6.17
N LEU A 181 1.27 -19.10 -7.07
CA LEU A 181 0.11 -19.53 -7.87
C LEU A 181 0.51 -20.60 -8.88
N ARG A 182 1.67 -20.45 -9.53
CA ARG A 182 2.24 -21.47 -10.41
C ARG A 182 2.50 -22.76 -9.64
N PHE A 183 3.16 -22.71 -8.48
CA PHE A 183 3.40 -23.87 -7.63
C PHE A 183 2.10 -24.57 -7.22
N LYS A 184 1.04 -23.83 -6.88
CA LYS A 184 -0.28 -24.42 -6.60
C LYS A 184 -0.87 -25.17 -7.80
N ARG A 185 -0.57 -24.74 -9.03
CA ARG A 185 -1.05 -25.36 -10.28
C ARG A 185 -0.20 -26.56 -10.70
N THR A 186 1.12 -26.48 -10.54
CA THR A 186 2.07 -27.45 -11.11
C THR A 186 2.71 -28.37 -10.08
N GLY A 187 2.72 -27.99 -8.80
CA GLY A 187 3.48 -28.65 -7.74
C GLY A 187 4.99 -28.40 -7.82
N ALA A 188 5.47 -27.61 -8.78
CA ALA A 188 6.88 -27.38 -9.04
C ALA A 188 7.29 -25.94 -8.66
N TRP A 189 8.40 -25.83 -7.93
CA TRP A 189 9.05 -24.57 -7.57
C TRP A 189 10.39 -24.50 -8.31
N ASP A 190 10.36 -24.18 -9.60
CA ASP A 190 11.53 -24.25 -10.49
C ASP A 190 11.67 -23.06 -11.48
N GLU A 191 12.90 -22.59 -11.61
CA GLU A 191 13.53 -21.78 -12.66
C GLU A 191 13.00 -20.37 -13.04
N SER A 192 11.69 -20.08 -13.11
CA SER A 192 11.24 -18.80 -13.72
C SER A 192 11.72 -17.56 -12.95
N PHE A 193 11.25 -17.37 -11.72
CA PHE A 193 11.71 -16.30 -10.83
C PHE A 193 12.23 -16.82 -9.50
N THR A 194 12.31 -18.14 -9.31
CA THR A 194 12.74 -18.74 -8.04
C THR A 194 14.18 -18.39 -7.67
N GLU A 195 15.08 -18.23 -8.65
CA GLU A 195 16.45 -17.76 -8.41
C GLU A 195 16.51 -16.26 -8.05
N LEU A 196 15.64 -15.44 -8.67
CA LEU A 196 15.52 -14.02 -8.34
C LEU A 196 15.03 -13.87 -6.89
N LEU A 197 13.96 -14.58 -6.53
CA LEU A 197 13.43 -14.60 -5.16
C LEU A 197 14.46 -15.12 -4.14
N ARG A 198 15.24 -16.15 -4.49
CA ARG A 198 16.31 -16.64 -3.63
C ARG A 198 17.39 -15.59 -3.40
N LYS A 199 17.85 -14.93 -4.47
CA LYS A 199 18.96 -13.98 -4.42
C LYS A 199 18.57 -12.67 -3.72
N ASN A 200 17.40 -12.14 -4.03
CA ASN A 200 17.01 -10.79 -3.62
C ASN A 200 16.15 -10.79 -2.35
N ALA A 201 15.29 -11.79 -2.16
CA ALA A 201 14.40 -11.91 -1.00
C ALA A 201 14.76 -13.07 -0.05
N GLY A 202 15.77 -13.89 -0.37
CA GLY A 202 16.15 -15.03 0.46
C GLY A 202 15.14 -16.18 0.46
N ILE A 203 14.13 -16.16 -0.42
CA ILE A 203 13.06 -17.16 -0.49
C ILE A 203 13.52 -18.36 -1.32
N ARG A 204 13.65 -19.51 -0.67
CA ARG A 204 14.21 -20.74 -1.26
C ARG A 204 13.16 -21.74 -1.72
N GLY A 205 11.92 -21.59 -1.25
CA GLY A 205 10.84 -22.53 -1.55
C GLY A 205 9.45 -21.97 -1.33
N ALA A 206 8.45 -22.71 -1.81
CA ALA A 206 7.05 -22.34 -1.73
C ALA A 206 6.52 -22.19 -0.30
N GLU A 207 7.04 -22.97 0.65
CA GLU A 207 6.66 -22.87 2.06
C GLU A 207 7.10 -21.52 2.65
N GLU A 208 8.35 -21.12 2.44
CA GLU A 208 8.88 -19.83 2.87
C GLU A 208 8.12 -18.67 2.20
N ALA A 209 7.90 -18.76 0.90
CA ALA A 209 7.08 -17.79 0.17
C ALA A 209 5.66 -17.69 0.74
N GLY A 210 5.04 -18.82 1.06
CA GLY A 210 3.70 -18.87 1.66
C GLY A 210 3.66 -18.34 3.10
N ALA A 211 4.76 -18.43 3.84
CA ALA A 211 4.90 -17.83 5.17
C ALA A 211 5.02 -16.30 5.10
N VAL A 212 5.59 -15.76 4.03
CA VAL A 212 5.74 -14.31 3.82
C VAL A 212 4.52 -13.68 3.16
N ALA A 213 3.95 -14.32 2.14
CA ALA A 213 2.88 -13.75 1.34
C ALA A 213 1.51 -13.79 2.06
N GLY A 214 0.79 -12.66 2.01
CA GLY A 214 -0.58 -12.49 2.49
C GLY A 214 -1.59 -12.68 1.37
N VAL A 215 -2.15 -11.57 0.87
CA VAL A 215 -2.95 -11.55 -0.36
C VAL A 215 -2.04 -11.81 -1.56
N LEU A 216 -2.50 -12.61 -2.52
CA LEU A 216 -1.78 -12.90 -3.76
C LEU A 216 -2.46 -12.22 -4.94
N ILE A 217 -1.66 -11.82 -5.93
CA ILE A 217 -2.14 -11.39 -7.23
C ILE A 217 -1.82 -12.42 -8.32
N ASP A 218 -2.77 -12.60 -9.24
CA ASP A 218 -2.58 -13.36 -10.47
C ASP A 218 -2.06 -12.42 -11.56
N ARG A 219 -0.73 -12.27 -11.63
CA ARG A 219 -0.02 -11.53 -12.68
C ARG A 219 0.33 -12.47 -13.82
N ASP A 220 0.36 -11.96 -15.05
CA ASP A 220 0.88 -12.73 -16.17
C ASP A 220 2.42 -12.70 -16.23
N LEU A 221 2.99 -13.67 -16.94
CA LEU A 221 4.44 -13.82 -17.06
C LEU A 221 5.08 -12.67 -17.84
N GLU A 222 4.40 -12.14 -18.86
CA GLU A 222 4.92 -11.09 -19.74
C GLU A 222 5.03 -9.76 -19.00
N GLU A 223 4.03 -9.42 -18.18
CA GLU A 223 4.02 -8.27 -17.26
C GLU A 223 5.19 -8.32 -16.29
N LEU A 224 5.49 -9.50 -15.72
CA LEU A 224 6.61 -9.66 -14.80
C LEU A 224 7.97 -9.60 -15.51
N GLN A 225 8.08 -10.18 -16.70
CA GLN A 225 9.28 -10.08 -17.53
C GLN A 225 9.60 -8.62 -17.87
N LEU A 226 8.59 -7.85 -18.29
CA LEU A 226 8.73 -6.41 -18.52
C LEU A 226 9.14 -5.65 -17.25
N ALA A 227 8.56 -5.98 -16.10
CA ALA A 227 8.88 -5.33 -14.82
C ALA A 227 10.33 -5.59 -14.37
N HIS A 228 10.86 -6.79 -14.63
CA HIS A 228 12.24 -7.16 -14.30
C HIS A 228 13.26 -6.89 -15.41
N GLY A 229 12.81 -6.46 -16.59
CA GLY A 229 13.67 -6.21 -17.76
C GLY A 229 14.30 -7.48 -18.33
N ILE A 230 13.57 -8.60 -18.29
CA ILE A 230 13.98 -9.95 -18.75
C ILE A 230 13.26 -10.31 -20.05
#